data_AF-A0A077M1W6-F1
#
_entry.id   AF-A0A077M1W6-F1
#
_cell.length_a   1.000
_cell.length_b   1.000
_cell.length_c   1.000
_cell.angle_alpha   90.00
_cell.angle_beta   90.00
_cell.angle_gamma   90.00
#
_symmetry.space_group_name_H-M   'P 1'
#
loop_
_entity.id
_entity.type
_entity.pdbx_description
1 polymer ?
#
loop_
_entity_poly.entity_id
_entity_poly.type
_entity_poly.pdbx_seq_one_letter_code
_entity_poly.pdbx_strand_id
1 'polypeptide(L)'
;MNRRTLLPLGDSRHEPYNAPRGTCPSCGSGEVVHLIIGMPIGQDVMDGDPDWVHWVGCMHPGFDRECYACGATWNSRAVESPRPIRLLSEVGVSFALLPVPNLVTDDEPYTHLVDVELLTHDRLVRYLARTLSRDTLVRLSEAWTQAAHDTYPEVTIPAIQDDGAGLAVLITESTPDLVTLEISIETDLSGDAPGQDGVVFDVPRSALTDAAHAVEGWLG
;
A
#
# COMPACT_ATOMS: atom_id res chain seq x y z
N MET A 1 -54.74 -12.32 -2.95
CA MET A 1 -53.96 -13.56 -3.08
C MET A 1 -52.84 -13.33 -4.06
N ASN A 2 -51.60 -13.21 -3.59
CA ASN A 2 -50.39 -13.39 -4.39
C ASN A 2 -49.26 -13.75 -3.41
N ARG A 3 -49.00 -15.05 -3.27
CA ARG A 3 -47.86 -15.59 -2.52
C ARG A 3 -46.60 -15.34 -3.36
N ARG A 4 -45.75 -14.41 -2.94
CA ARG A 4 -44.34 -14.41 -3.34
C ARG A 4 -43.66 -15.54 -2.58
N THR A 5 -43.37 -16.62 -3.29
CA THR A 5 -42.46 -17.68 -2.85
C THR A 5 -41.08 -17.06 -2.72
N LEU A 6 -40.57 -16.94 -1.49
CA LEU A 6 -39.15 -16.67 -1.23
C LEU A 6 -38.37 -17.92 -1.61
N LEU A 7 -37.44 -17.77 -2.55
CA LEU A 7 -36.38 -18.73 -2.80
C LEU A 7 -35.51 -18.82 -1.54
N PRO A 8 -35.11 -20.03 -1.09
CA PRO A 8 -34.13 -20.15 -0.02
C PRO A 8 -32.80 -19.60 -0.52
N LEU A 9 -32.30 -18.54 0.12
CA LEU A 9 -30.93 -18.06 -0.06
C LEU A 9 -30.00 -19.23 0.29
N GLY A 10 -29.15 -19.57 -0.66
CA GLY A 10 -28.35 -20.78 -0.64
C GLY A 10 -27.39 -20.86 0.54
N ASP A 11 -27.19 -22.10 0.99
CA ASP A 11 -25.99 -22.67 1.59
C ASP A 11 -24.81 -21.69 1.69
N SER A 12 -24.77 -20.97 2.82
CA SER A 12 -23.52 -20.45 3.36
C SER A 12 -22.62 -21.64 3.61
N ARG A 13 -21.66 -21.88 2.70
CA ARG A 13 -20.54 -22.80 2.89
C ARG A 13 -19.74 -22.36 4.11
N HIS A 14 -20.20 -22.73 5.29
CA HIS A 14 -19.41 -22.65 6.50
C HIS A 14 -18.25 -23.60 6.27
N GLU A 15 -17.02 -23.09 6.35
CA GLU A 15 -15.87 -23.99 6.47
C GLU A 15 -16.14 -24.93 7.64
N PRO A 16 -15.93 -26.24 7.47
CA PRO A 16 -16.29 -27.19 8.50
C PRO A 16 -15.47 -26.90 9.75
N TYR A 17 -16.07 -27.10 10.94
CA TYR A 17 -15.49 -26.81 12.26
C TYR A 17 -14.06 -27.35 12.47
N ASN A 18 -13.68 -28.36 11.69
CA ASN A 18 -12.39 -29.05 11.72
C ASN A 18 -11.40 -28.60 10.62
N ALA A 19 -11.64 -27.50 9.92
CA ALA A 19 -10.70 -26.94 8.96
C ALA A 19 -9.37 -26.53 9.66
N PRO A 20 -8.21 -26.65 9.00
CA PRO A 20 -6.93 -26.30 9.61
C PRO A 20 -6.88 -24.81 9.99
N ARG A 21 -6.74 -24.52 11.28
CA ARG A 21 -6.73 -23.16 11.88
C ARG A 21 -5.46 -22.34 11.59
N GLY A 22 -4.51 -22.94 10.86
CA GLY A 22 -3.12 -22.52 10.77
C GLY A 22 -2.29 -23.04 11.95
N THR A 23 -0.97 -22.83 11.88
CA THR A 23 -0.03 -23.09 12.98
C THR A 23 0.58 -21.78 13.43
N CYS A 24 0.83 -21.66 14.74
CA CYS A 24 1.54 -20.52 15.29
C CYS A 24 2.96 -20.46 14.69
N PRO A 25 3.37 -19.35 14.09
CA PRO A 25 4.71 -19.22 13.51
C PRO A 25 5.83 -19.26 14.55
N SER A 26 5.52 -18.97 15.82
CA SER A 26 6.50 -18.91 16.90
C SER A 26 6.74 -20.27 17.58
N CYS A 27 5.70 -21.06 17.81
CA CYS A 27 5.80 -22.32 18.57
C CYS A 27 5.29 -23.56 17.83
N GLY A 28 4.75 -23.40 16.62
CA GLY A 28 4.19 -24.49 15.81
C GLY A 28 2.85 -25.05 16.32
N SER A 29 2.30 -24.51 17.41
CA SER A 29 1.03 -24.97 17.98
C SER A 29 -0.15 -24.71 17.04
N GLY A 30 -1.15 -25.58 17.06
CA GLY A 30 -2.43 -25.40 16.38
C GLY A 30 -3.48 -24.65 17.21
N GLU A 31 -3.13 -24.17 18.41
CA GLU A 31 -4.00 -23.38 19.30
C GLU A 31 -4.07 -21.92 18.84
N VAL A 32 -4.59 -21.72 17.64
CA VAL A 32 -4.72 -20.43 16.97
C VAL A 32 -6.14 -19.91 17.11
N VAL A 33 -6.26 -18.68 17.60
CA VAL A 33 -7.50 -17.92 17.71
C VAL A 33 -7.56 -16.86 16.62
N HIS A 34 -8.73 -16.68 16.02
CA HIS A 34 -9.01 -15.73 14.96
C HIS A 34 -9.76 -14.54 15.55
N LEU A 35 -9.21 -13.35 15.40
CA LEU A 35 -9.84 -12.11 15.85
C LEU A 35 -10.62 -11.49 14.68
N ILE A 36 -11.94 -11.41 14.80
CA ILE A 36 -12.80 -10.84 13.76
C ILE A 36 -13.25 -9.44 14.17
N ILE A 37 -12.98 -8.47 13.29
CA ILE A 37 -13.41 -7.08 13.44
C ILE A 37 -14.87 -6.97 13.01
N GLY A 38 -15.66 -6.25 13.80
CA GLY A 38 -17.04 -5.92 13.47
C GLY A 38 -18.00 -6.32 14.56
N MET A 39 -19.28 -6.07 14.30
CA MET A 39 -20.36 -6.59 15.12
C MET A 39 -21.00 -7.78 14.40
N PRO A 40 -21.26 -8.88 15.10
CA PRO A 40 -22.06 -9.95 14.55
C PRO A 40 -23.45 -9.41 14.15
N ILE A 41 -23.84 -9.54 12.88
CA ILE A 41 -25.14 -9.10 12.37
C ILE A 41 -26.06 -10.32 12.27
N GLY A 42 -26.98 -10.46 13.22
CA GLY A 42 -27.99 -11.53 13.24
C GLY A 42 -28.34 -11.96 14.66
N GLN A 43 -29.56 -12.48 14.86
CA GLN A 43 -30.05 -12.86 16.19
C GLN A 43 -29.39 -14.14 16.76
N ASP A 44 -28.71 -14.94 15.93
CA ASP A 44 -28.18 -16.26 16.28
C ASP A 44 -26.63 -16.35 16.29
N VAL A 45 -25.93 -15.23 16.09
CA VAL A 45 -24.48 -15.26 15.80
C VAL A 45 -23.63 -15.49 17.05
N MET A 46 -24.09 -15.07 18.24
CA MET A 46 -23.31 -15.24 19.48
C MET A 46 -23.30 -16.69 20.01
N ASP A 47 -24.22 -17.54 19.55
CA ASP A 47 -24.38 -18.92 20.04
C ASP A 47 -23.84 -19.98 19.04
N GLY A 48 -23.40 -19.55 17.85
CA GLY A 48 -22.99 -20.44 16.75
C GLY A 48 -21.51 -20.37 16.36
N ASP A 49 -20.77 -19.36 16.85
CA ASP A 49 -19.37 -19.19 16.47
C ASP A 49 -18.46 -20.20 17.18
N PRO A 50 -17.43 -20.72 16.47
CA PRO A 50 -16.44 -21.60 17.10
C PRO A 50 -15.69 -20.91 18.25
N ASP A 51 -15.28 -21.69 19.24
CA ASP A 51 -14.52 -21.22 20.42
C ASP A 51 -13.16 -20.58 20.08
N TRP A 52 -12.66 -20.81 18.87
CA TRP A 52 -11.44 -20.20 18.33
C TRP A 52 -11.70 -18.91 17.54
N VAL A 53 -12.94 -18.42 17.47
CA VAL A 53 -13.30 -17.12 16.88
C VAL A 53 -13.66 -16.14 17.99
N HIS A 54 -13.02 -14.98 17.99
CA HIS A 54 -13.27 -13.90 18.94
C HIS A 54 -13.60 -12.60 18.23
N TRP A 55 -14.75 -12.01 18.53
CA TRP A 55 -15.14 -10.70 18.01
C TRP A 55 -14.51 -9.58 18.83
N VAL A 56 -13.64 -8.78 18.21
CA VAL A 56 -12.90 -7.69 18.88
C VAL A 56 -13.59 -6.32 18.80
N GLY A 57 -14.85 -6.30 18.35
CA GLY A 57 -15.66 -5.08 18.25
C GLY A 57 -15.09 -4.08 17.25
N CYS A 58 -15.18 -2.78 17.56
CA CYS A 58 -14.78 -1.70 16.65
C CYS A 58 -13.32 -1.26 16.76
N MET A 59 -12.54 -1.80 17.71
CA MET A 59 -11.13 -1.43 17.88
C MET A 59 -10.24 -2.61 17.48
N HIS A 60 -9.53 -2.47 16.35
CA HIS A 60 -8.61 -3.48 15.88
C HIS A 60 -7.31 -3.44 16.68
N PRO A 61 -6.84 -4.57 17.24
CA PRO A 61 -5.62 -4.60 18.04
C PRO A 61 -4.33 -4.62 17.20
N GLY A 62 -4.45 -4.59 15.86
CA GLY A 62 -3.31 -4.63 14.93
C GLY A 62 -2.88 -6.03 14.52
N PHE A 63 -3.62 -7.06 14.95
CA PHE A 63 -3.41 -8.46 14.62
C PHE A 63 -4.77 -9.19 14.47
N ASP A 64 -4.85 -10.18 13.58
CA ASP A 64 -6.04 -11.02 13.36
C ASP A 64 -5.86 -12.47 13.88
N ARG A 65 -4.68 -12.78 14.44
CA ARG A 65 -4.35 -14.08 15.06
C ARG A 65 -3.66 -13.93 16.40
N GLU A 66 -4.01 -14.84 17.31
CA GLU A 66 -3.35 -15.03 18.61
C GLU A 66 -3.12 -16.54 18.85
N CYS A 67 -2.04 -16.90 19.55
CA CYS A 67 -1.79 -18.26 19.98
C CYS A 67 -1.97 -18.41 21.49
N TYR A 68 -2.89 -19.25 21.94
CA TYR A 68 -3.09 -19.52 23.37
C TYR A 68 -1.96 -20.33 24.00
N ALA A 69 -1.19 -21.10 23.23
CA ALA A 69 -0.07 -21.88 23.76
C ALA A 69 1.12 -21.00 24.18
N CYS A 70 1.42 -19.92 23.46
CA CYS A 70 2.62 -19.10 23.68
C CYS A 70 2.37 -17.60 23.77
N GLY A 71 1.13 -17.14 23.56
CA GLY A 71 0.75 -15.72 23.58
C GLY A 71 1.22 -14.91 22.36
N ALA A 72 1.78 -15.56 21.33
CA ALA A 72 2.20 -14.86 20.12
C ALA A 72 0.99 -14.30 19.36
N THR A 73 1.12 -13.10 18.82
CA THR A 73 0.11 -12.44 17.99
C THR A 73 0.69 -12.15 16.61
N TRP A 74 -0.07 -12.39 15.54
CA TRP A 74 0.36 -12.13 14.17
C TRP A 74 -0.81 -11.81 13.25
N ASN A 75 -0.51 -11.34 12.04
CA ASN A 75 -1.51 -11.21 10.99
C ASN A 75 -1.44 -12.42 10.05
N SER A 76 -2.58 -13.03 9.75
CA SER A 76 -2.72 -14.20 8.87
C SER A 76 -2.36 -13.85 7.44
N ARG A 77 -2.65 -12.61 7.05
CA ARG A 77 -1.93 -11.91 5.99
C ARG A 77 -0.72 -11.27 6.64
N ALA A 78 0.48 -11.80 6.37
CA ALA A 78 1.65 -10.94 6.42
C ALA A 78 1.43 -9.86 5.37
N VAL A 79 0.72 -8.78 5.72
CA VAL A 79 0.88 -7.53 5.01
C VAL A 79 2.25 -7.08 5.50
N GLU A 80 3.31 -7.60 4.87
CA GLU A 80 4.55 -6.85 4.83
C GLU A 80 4.11 -5.50 4.28
N SER A 81 4.00 -4.52 5.18
CA SER A 81 3.63 -3.19 4.76
C SER A 81 4.69 -2.79 3.76
N PRO A 82 4.31 -2.37 2.55
CA PRO A 82 5.29 -2.11 1.50
C PRO A 82 6.34 -1.14 2.07
N ARG A 83 7.61 -1.35 1.77
CA ARG A 83 8.64 -0.45 2.31
C ARG A 83 8.47 0.93 1.68
N PRO A 84 8.65 2.02 2.42
CA PRO A 84 8.66 3.35 1.82
C PRO A 84 9.63 3.41 0.64
N ILE A 85 9.18 3.97 -0.47
CA ILE A 85 10.04 4.31 -1.61
C ILE A 85 10.59 5.70 -1.31
N ARG A 86 11.92 5.86 -1.26
CA ARG A 86 12.54 7.14 -0.94
C ARG A 86 13.76 7.38 -1.83
N LEU A 87 13.82 8.58 -2.37
CA LEU A 87 14.95 9.11 -3.12
C LEU A 87 15.50 10.31 -2.36
N LEU A 88 16.81 10.30 -2.11
CA LEU A 88 17.49 11.29 -1.29
C LEU A 88 18.71 11.81 -2.06
N SER A 89 18.80 13.14 -2.18
CA SER A 89 20.02 13.82 -2.65
C SER A 89 21.08 13.89 -1.54
N GLU A 90 22.33 14.10 -1.94
CA GLU A 90 23.44 14.34 -1.00
C GLU A 90 23.26 15.61 -0.16
N VAL A 91 22.49 16.58 -0.66
CA VAL A 91 22.22 17.85 0.03
C VAL A 91 21.00 17.80 0.95
N GLY A 92 20.35 16.63 1.10
CA GLY A 92 19.24 16.44 2.04
C GLY A 92 17.85 16.78 1.49
N VAL A 93 17.75 17.11 0.20
CA VAL A 93 16.47 17.17 -0.53
C VAL A 93 15.98 15.75 -0.82
N SER A 94 14.70 15.46 -0.61
CA SER A 94 14.17 14.11 -0.82
C SER A 94 12.74 14.07 -1.34
N PHE A 95 12.42 12.99 -2.04
CA PHE A 95 11.07 12.58 -2.41
C PHE A 95 10.77 11.22 -1.78
N ALA A 96 9.55 11.01 -1.31
CA ALA A 96 9.11 9.69 -0.87
C ALA A 96 7.64 9.39 -1.18
N LEU A 97 7.38 8.11 -1.46
CA LEU A 97 6.05 7.51 -1.46
C LEU A 97 5.95 6.61 -0.23
N LEU A 98 5.06 6.96 0.69
CA LEU A 98 4.83 6.22 1.93
C LEU A 98 3.52 5.46 1.80
N PRO A 99 3.51 4.13 1.91
CA PRO A 99 2.27 3.37 1.76
C PRO A 99 1.38 3.61 2.97
N VAL A 100 0.09 3.86 2.69
CA VAL A 100 -0.95 4.05 3.68
C VAL A 100 -1.85 2.82 3.67
N PRO A 101 -2.10 2.18 4.82
CA PRO A 101 -3.05 1.08 4.89
C PRO A 101 -4.44 1.54 4.42
N ASN A 102 -4.97 0.89 3.38
CA ASN A 102 -6.36 1.09 3.00
C ASN A 102 -7.25 0.27 3.94
N LEU A 103 -7.86 0.97 4.91
CA LEU A 103 -8.78 0.36 5.88
C LEU A 103 -10.21 0.21 5.32
N VAL A 104 -10.49 0.81 4.16
CA VAL A 104 -11.77 0.70 3.47
C VAL A 104 -11.62 -0.38 2.40
N THR A 105 -12.13 -1.56 2.72
CA THR A 105 -12.18 -2.74 1.84
C THR A 105 -13.20 -2.53 0.72
N ASP A 106 -12.96 -1.55 -0.17
CA ASP A 106 -13.63 -1.51 -1.46
C ASP A 106 -12.72 -2.14 -2.52
N ASP A 107 -13.32 -3.06 -3.27
CA ASP A 107 -12.78 -4.04 -4.23
C ASP A 107 -12.04 -3.44 -5.46
N GLU A 108 -11.42 -2.27 -5.37
CA GLU A 108 -10.57 -1.72 -6.45
C GLU A 108 -9.16 -2.33 -6.34
N PRO A 109 -8.86 -3.46 -7.03
CA PRO A 109 -7.75 -4.34 -6.65
C PRO A 109 -6.36 -3.81 -7.05
N TYR A 110 -6.26 -2.56 -7.52
CA TYR A 110 -5.11 -2.08 -8.29
C TYR A 110 -4.69 -0.64 -7.97
N THR A 111 -5.16 -0.07 -6.86
CA THR A 111 -4.71 1.26 -6.40
C THR A 111 -4.06 1.19 -5.03
N HIS A 112 -2.95 1.90 -4.87
CA HIS A 112 -2.24 2.04 -3.61
C HIS A 112 -2.55 3.41 -3.03
N LEU A 113 -2.99 3.45 -1.77
CA LEU A 113 -3.04 4.71 -1.03
C LEU A 113 -1.63 5.05 -0.55
N VAL A 114 -1.18 6.26 -0.86
CA VAL A 114 0.16 6.73 -0.51
C VAL A 114 0.11 8.13 0.07
N ASP A 115 0.99 8.40 1.02
CA ASP A 115 1.38 9.77 1.30
C ASP A 115 2.57 10.12 0.38
N VAL A 116 2.48 11.25 -0.30
CA VAL A 116 3.57 11.79 -1.13
C VAL A 116 4.29 12.88 -0.34
N GLU A 117 5.59 12.70 -0.13
CA GLU A 117 6.42 13.58 0.68
C GLU A 117 7.48 14.27 -0.16
N LEU A 118 7.56 15.61 -0.03
CA LEU A 118 8.61 16.45 -0.58
C LEU A 118 9.36 17.12 0.58
N LEU A 119 10.66 16.92 0.66
CA LEU A 119 11.54 17.57 1.64
C LEU A 119 12.56 18.44 0.89
N THR A 120 12.57 19.72 1.20
CA THR A 120 13.63 20.67 0.82
C THR A 120 14.31 21.21 2.09
N HIS A 121 15.34 22.03 1.93
CA HIS A 121 16.09 22.60 3.06
C HIS A 121 15.25 23.44 4.03
N ASP A 122 14.17 24.02 3.53
CA ASP A 122 13.33 25.01 4.22
C ASP A 122 11.93 24.49 4.57
N ARG A 123 11.49 23.38 3.97
CA ARG A 123 10.14 22.84 4.19
C ARG A 123 10.07 21.33 4.00
N LEU A 124 9.16 20.73 4.78
CA LEU A 124 8.64 19.39 4.58
C LEU A 124 7.16 19.54 4.21
N VAL A 125 6.77 19.01 3.07
CA VAL A 125 5.37 18.99 2.61
C VAL A 125 4.96 17.53 2.41
N ARG A 126 3.75 17.19 2.88
CA ARG A 126 3.18 15.86 2.71
C ARG A 126 1.74 15.96 2.22
N TYR A 127 1.47 15.29 1.10
CA TYR A 127 0.14 15.14 0.51
C TYR A 127 -0.40 13.77 0.90
N LEU A 128 -1.48 13.76 1.68
CA LEU A 128 -1.94 12.54 2.35
C LEU A 128 -2.91 11.73 1.48
N ALA A 129 -2.86 10.41 1.64
CA ALA A 129 -3.84 9.47 1.09
C ALA A 129 -4.15 9.67 -0.42
N ARG A 130 -3.11 9.93 -1.21
CA ARG A 130 -3.16 10.01 -2.67
C ARG A 130 -3.35 8.62 -3.26
N THR A 131 -4.14 8.52 -4.33
CA THR A 131 -4.41 7.25 -5.00
C THR A 131 -3.40 7.05 -6.12
N LEU A 132 -2.47 6.11 -5.95
CA LEU A 132 -1.44 5.80 -6.93
C LEU A 132 -1.83 4.54 -7.70
N SER A 133 -1.87 4.62 -9.03
CA SER A 133 -2.21 3.47 -9.86
C SER A 133 -1.07 2.46 -9.93
N ARG A 134 -1.42 1.17 -10.07
CA ARG A 134 -0.45 0.10 -10.32
C ARG A 134 0.36 0.34 -11.59
N ASP A 135 -0.25 0.88 -12.64
CA ASP A 135 0.44 1.20 -13.90
C ASP A 135 1.55 2.24 -13.68
N THR A 136 1.29 3.28 -12.89
CA THR A 136 2.32 4.25 -12.50
C THR A 136 3.46 3.60 -11.73
N LEU A 137 3.18 2.67 -10.81
CA LEU A 137 4.24 1.93 -10.11
C LEU A 137 5.10 1.11 -11.08
N VAL A 138 4.48 0.40 -12.03
CA VAL A 138 5.23 -0.34 -13.07
C VAL A 138 6.13 0.62 -13.86
N ARG A 139 5.57 1.74 -14.35
CA ARG A 139 6.32 2.75 -15.10
C ARG A 139 7.46 3.37 -14.27
N LEU A 140 7.25 3.64 -12.98
CA LEU A 140 8.29 4.17 -12.10
C LEU A 140 9.43 3.16 -11.91
N SER A 141 9.11 1.88 -11.67
CA SER A 141 10.15 0.84 -11.55
C SER A 141 10.98 0.71 -12.82
N GLU A 142 10.31 0.63 -13.97
CA GLU A 142 10.97 0.52 -15.28
C GLU A 142 11.83 1.75 -15.58
N ALA A 143 11.28 2.95 -15.39
CA ALA A 143 11.99 4.20 -15.62
C ALA A 143 13.21 4.35 -14.71
N TRP A 144 13.11 4.06 -13.42
CA TRP A 144 14.25 4.20 -12.51
C TRP A 144 15.32 3.14 -12.76
N THR A 145 14.92 1.90 -13.07
CA THR A 145 15.85 0.86 -13.50
C THR A 145 16.59 1.26 -14.77
N GLN A 146 15.87 1.74 -15.79
CA GLN A 146 16.47 2.21 -17.02
C GLN A 146 17.37 3.42 -16.77
N ALA A 147 16.92 4.40 -15.99
CA ALA A 147 17.66 5.62 -15.70
C ALA A 147 18.98 5.36 -14.97
N ALA A 148 19.03 4.33 -14.11
CA ALA A 148 20.25 3.92 -13.46
C ALA A 148 21.34 3.46 -14.45
N HIS A 149 20.96 2.90 -15.61
CA HIS A 149 21.87 2.26 -16.56
C HIS A 149 22.05 3.03 -17.88
N ASP A 150 21.08 3.85 -18.29
CA ASP A 150 21.10 4.56 -19.55
C ASP A 150 22.09 5.73 -19.52
N THR A 151 22.75 6.01 -20.64
CA THR A 151 23.67 7.15 -20.76
C THR A 151 22.92 8.48 -20.87
N TYR A 152 21.72 8.49 -21.48
CA TYR A 152 20.92 9.71 -21.71
C TYR A 152 19.44 9.53 -21.34
N PRO A 153 19.14 9.17 -20.07
CA PRO A 153 17.78 8.90 -19.62
C PRO A 153 16.80 10.07 -19.81
N GLU A 154 17.28 11.31 -19.79
CA GLU A 154 16.47 12.51 -20.05
C GLU A 154 15.88 12.57 -21.47
N VAL A 155 16.41 11.79 -22.41
CA VAL A 155 15.91 11.68 -23.79
C VAL A 155 15.10 10.41 -24.00
N THR A 156 15.50 9.31 -23.37
CA THR A 156 14.97 7.97 -23.65
C THR A 156 13.78 7.60 -22.79
N ILE A 157 13.61 8.23 -21.63
CA ILE A 157 12.57 7.91 -20.66
C ILE A 157 11.51 9.02 -20.68
N PRO A 158 10.24 8.70 -20.98
CA PRO A 158 9.17 9.70 -20.97
C PRO A 158 8.83 10.14 -19.54
N ALA A 159 8.23 11.33 -19.42
CA ALA A 159 7.64 11.78 -18.17
C ALA A 159 6.55 10.80 -17.71
N ILE A 160 6.53 10.51 -16.40
CA ILE A 160 5.50 9.68 -15.77
C ILE A 160 4.50 10.61 -15.10
N GLN A 161 3.22 10.38 -15.34
CA GLN A 161 2.12 11.14 -14.75
C GLN A 161 1.04 10.20 -14.21
N ASP A 162 0.50 10.56 -13.06
CA ASP A 162 -0.63 9.91 -12.40
C ASP A 162 -1.62 10.95 -11.88
N ASP A 163 -2.78 11.04 -12.53
CA ASP A 163 -3.82 12.01 -12.20
C ASP A 163 -4.46 11.72 -10.83
N GLY A 164 -4.52 10.45 -10.43
CA GLY A 164 -5.09 10.04 -9.13
C GLY A 164 -4.25 10.50 -7.95
N ALA A 165 -2.92 10.51 -8.13
CA ALA A 165 -1.98 11.02 -7.14
C ALA A 165 -1.66 12.51 -7.34
N GLY A 166 -2.03 13.08 -8.48
CA GLY A 166 -1.55 14.39 -8.94
C GLY A 166 -0.04 14.44 -9.09
N LEU A 167 0.60 13.31 -9.40
CA LEU A 167 2.06 13.14 -9.39
C LEU A 167 2.60 13.20 -10.81
N ALA A 168 3.66 13.99 -11.02
CA ALA A 168 4.50 13.91 -12.21
C ALA A 168 5.98 13.76 -11.83
N VAL A 169 6.67 12.87 -12.54
CA VAL A 169 8.10 12.59 -12.39
C VAL A 169 8.78 12.70 -13.74
N LEU A 170 9.83 13.51 -13.82
CA LEU A 170 10.61 13.74 -15.03
C LEU A 170 12.10 13.63 -14.72
N ILE A 171 12.86 13.07 -15.66
CA ILE A 171 14.32 13.12 -15.66
C ILE A 171 14.75 14.26 -16.57
N THR A 172 15.44 15.25 -16.03
CA THR A 172 15.76 16.48 -16.77
C THR A 172 17.20 16.49 -17.25
N GLU A 173 18.11 15.93 -16.48
CA GLU A 173 19.55 15.92 -16.76
C GLU A 173 20.18 14.64 -16.18
N SER A 174 21.35 14.27 -16.69
CA SER A 174 22.11 13.14 -16.16
C SER A 174 23.62 13.29 -16.34
N THR A 175 24.35 12.61 -15.48
CA THR A 175 25.80 12.41 -15.53
C THR A 175 26.10 10.91 -15.38
N PRO A 176 27.38 10.49 -15.44
CA PRO A 176 27.74 9.09 -15.19
C PRO A 176 27.33 8.57 -13.79
N ASP A 177 27.23 9.44 -12.80
CA ASP A 177 27.00 9.04 -11.40
C ASP A 177 25.62 9.48 -10.86
N LEU A 178 25.11 10.61 -11.35
CA LEU A 178 23.88 11.25 -10.88
C LEU A 178 22.83 11.39 -11.98
N VAL A 179 21.58 11.42 -11.57
CA VAL A 179 20.41 11.77 -12.41
C VAL A 179 19.64 12.88 -11.70
N THR A 180 19.27 13.91 -12.45
CA THR A 180 18.43 15.01 -11.94
C THR A 180 16.98 14.67 -12.17
N LEU A 181 16.21 14.65 -11.08
CA LEU A 181 14.77 14.43 -11.10
C LEU A 181 14.03 15.73 -10.84
N GLU A 182 13.01 15.98 -11.64
CA GLU A 182 11.96 16.96 -11.37
C GLU A 182 10.70 16.22 -10.93
N ILE A 183 10.27 16.46 -9.70
CA ILE A 183 9.03 15.95 -9.13
C ILE A 183 8.07 17.11 -9.00
N SER A 184 6.84 16.95 -9.49
CA SER A 184 5.78 17.91 -9.23
C SER A 184 4.49 17.24 -8.79
N ILE A 185 3.76 17.94 -7.92
CA ILE A 185 2.53 17.48 -7.27
C ILE A 185 1.45 18.54 -7.45
N GLU A 186 0.30 18.13 -7.95
CA GLU A 186 -0.91 18.94 -7.90
C GLU A 186 -1.43 19.01 -6.46
N THR A 187 -1.53 20.24 -5.94
CA THR A 187 -1.89 20.49 -4.55
C THR A 187 -3.37 20.25 -4.28
N ASP A 188 -4.24 20.57 -5.24
CA ASP A 188 -5.69 20.40 -5.18
C ASP A 188 -6.19 19.58 -6.37
N LEU A 189 -6.59 18.34 -6.13
CA LEU A 189 -7.10 17.42 -7.17
C LEU A 189 -8.56 17.71 -7.56
N SER A 190 -9.22 18.61 -6.83
CA SER A 190 -10.66 18.88 -6.94
C SER A 190 -11.00 20.32 -7.29
N GLY A 191 -9.99 21.20 -7.32
CA GLY A 191 -10.16 22.64 -7.38
C GLY A 191 -10.19 23.20 -8.81
N ASP A 192 -10.79 24.38 -8.93
CA ASP A 192 -10.89 25.14 -10.20
C ASP A 192 -9.60 25.92 -10.54
N ALA A 193 -8.60 25.94 -9.65
CA ALA A 193 -7.33 26.62 -9.87
C ALA A 193 -6.15 25.70 -9.51
N PRO A 194 -5.37 25.22 -10.50
CA PRO A 194 -4.29 24.28 -10.24
C PRO A 194 -3.14 24.99 -9.50
N GLY A 195 -2.96 24.63 -8.23
CA GLY A 195 -1.72 24.92 -7.50
C GLY A 195 -0.76 23.75 -7.69
N GLN A 196 0.49 24.04 -8.07
CA GLN A 196 1.53 23.04 -8.25
C GLN A 196 2.64 23.25 -7.22
N ASP A 197 3.08 22.16 -6.61
CA ASP A 197 4.27 22.11 -5.78
C ASP A 197 5.30 21.19 -6.44
N GLY A 198 6.57 21.33 -6.09
CA GLY A 198 7.59 20.49 -6.72
C GLY A 198 8.99 20.70 -6.17
N VAL A 199 9.87 19.83 -6.61
CA VAL A 199 11.27 19.82 -6.24
C VAL A 199 12.12 19.27 -7.39
N VAL A 200 13.29 19.87 -7.60
CA VAL A 200 14.31 19.38 -8.52
C VAL A 200 15.55 19.04 -7.71
N PHE A 201 16.08 17.82 -7.88
CA PHE A 201 17.25 17.38 -7.14
C PHE A 201 17.98 16.23 -7.82
N ASP A 202 19.28 16.13 -7.51
CA ASP A 202 20.14 15.07 -8.02
C ASP A 202 20.08 13.83 -7.13
N VAL A 203 20.00 12.67 -7.75
CA VAL A 203 20.05 11.37 -7.07
C VAL A 203 21.16 10.49 -7.63
N PRO A 204 21.88 9.74 -6.79
CA PRO A 204 22.78 8.69 -7.27
C PRO A 204 22.03 7.64 -8.08
N ARG A 205 22.63 7.16 -9.16
CA ARG A 205 22.05 6.06 -9.98
C ARG A 205 21.76 4.81 -9.16
N SER A 206 22.56 4.51 -8.13
CA SER A 206 22.30 3.39 -7.21
C SER A 206 21.01 3.58 -6.41
N ALA A 207 20.67 4.81 -6.02
CA ALA A 207 19.44 5.10 -5.29
C ALA A 207 18.20 4.87 -6.18
N LEU A 208 18.31 5.09 -7.50
CA LEU A 208 17.26 4.74 -8.45
C LEU A 208 17.03 3.23 -8.52
N THR A 209 18.10 2.43 -8.53
CA THR A 209 18.02 0.96 -8.47
C THR A 209 17.34 0.48 -7.17
N ASP A 210 17.74 1.03 -6.02
CA ASP A 210 17.14 0.68 -4.73
C ASP A 210 15.65 1.06 -4.68
N ALA A 211 15.30 2.23 -5.21
CA ALA A 211 13.92 2.70 -5.29
C ALA A 211 13.08 1.83 -6.25
N ALA A 212 13.62 1.40 -7.38
CA ALA A 212 12.95 0.48 -8.30
C ALA A 212 12.62 -0.86 -7.64
N HIS A 213 13.58 -1.47 -6.94
CA HIS A 213 13.32 -2.70 -6.19
C HIS A 213 12.28 -2.50 -5.07
N ALA A 214 12.28 -1.33 -4.41
CA ALA A 214 11.25 -1.02 -3.43
C ALA A 214 9.86 -0.96 -4.07
N VAL A 215 9.74 -0.38 -5.28
CA VAL A 215 8.50 -0.36 -6.07
C VAL A 215 8.07 -1.77 -6.48
N GLU A 216 9.00 -2.62 -6.93
CA GLU A 216 8.69 -4.01 -7.27
C GLU A 216 8.11 -4.79 -6.09
N GLY A 217 8.60 -4.51 -4.87
CA GLY A 217 8.03 -5.05 -3.64
C GLY A 217 6.58 -4.65 -3.38
N TRP A 218 6.10 -3.56 -3.99
CA TRP A 218 4.69 -3.14 -3.92
C TRP A 218 3.82 -3.84 -4.97
N LEU A 219 4.43 -4.35 -6.05
CA LEU A 219 3.74 -4.98 -7.18
C LEU A 219 3.54 -6.50 -7.01
N GLY A 220 4.25 -7.11 -6.07
CA GLY A 220 4.29 -8.55 -5.78
C GLY A 220 3.14 -9.09 -4.93
#